data_AF-V4XZ96-F1
#
_entry.id   AF-V4XZ96-F1
#
_cell.length_a   1.000
_cell.length_b   1.000
_cell.length_c   1.000
_cell.angle_alpha   90.00
_cell.angle_beta   90.00
_cell.angle_gamma   90.00
#
_symmetry.space_group_name_H-M   'P 1'
#
loop_
_entity.id
_entity.type
_entity.pdbx_description
1 polymer ?
#
loop_
_entity_poly.entity_id
_entity_poly.type
_entity_poly.pdbx_seq_one_letter_code
_entity_poly.pdbx_strand_id
1 'polypeptide(L)'
;MTVGDTTVPEEGQVDEQVTAEFQLTELYQNPTLERWQLSGRTALQDVTWVVEYYDQTGARTGQQEFSGQEFSGAVVDANEGTSEVVVRVTGTVPPVSEYSYDPPQQFLVAELTRGQEGGASGTVETWRTHHFTSQSDSARAALDEARAAIDGAESAGAAPTDARESFASATDAYRNENFDNAERLATRATDEAESARAGAERRRTLLFGGAGVLALAVLVGGAWYWRSQQDSYDELA
;
A
#
# COMPACT_ATOMS: atom_id res chain seq x y z
N MET A 1 22.94 -14.91 13.16
CA MET A 1 22.58 -13.50 13.32
C MET A 1 21.23 -13.39 12.72
N THR A 2 20.35 -12.83 13.52
CA THR A 2 18.94 -12.72 13.24
C THR A 2 18.54 -11.30 13.58
N VAL A 3 17.67 -10.71 12.78
CA VAL A 3 17.05 -9.43 13.10
C VAL A 3 15.94 -9.71 14.10
N GLY A 4 16.01 -9.06 15.26
CA GLY A 4 15.01 -9.09 16.31
C GLY A 4 13.94 -8.03 16.09
N ASP A 5 13.68 -7.22 17.12
CA ASP A 5 12.70 -6.14 17.02
C ASP A 5 13.19 -5.04 16.06
N THR A 6 12.26 -4.52 15.26
CA THR A 6 12.51 -3.39 14.35
C THR A 6 11.40 -2.35 14.49
N THR A 7 11.79 -1.08 14.46
CA THR A 7 10.87 0.05 14.39
C THR A 7 11.20 0.82 13.14
N VAL A 8 10.39 0.66 12.08
CA VAL A 8 10.58 1.31 10.79
C VAL A 8 9.31 2.10 10.45
N PRO A 9 9.42 3.38 10.04
CA PRO A 9 8.27 4.14 9.58
C PRO A 9 7.57 3.45 8.39
N GLU A 10 6.25 3.29 8.47
CA GLU A 10 5.42 2.70 7.40
C GLU A 10 5.38 3.58 6.14
N GLU A 11 5.64 4.87 6.30
CA GLU A 11 5.76 5.88 5.26
C GLU A 11 6.58 7.08 5.76
N GLY A 12 6.96 7.98 4.87
CA GLY A 12 7.68 9.21 5.21
C GLY A 12 7.27 10.39 4.35
N GLN A 13 6.93 11.51 4.98
CA GLN A 13 6.71 12.75 4.26
C GLN A 13 8.06 13.38 3.88
N VAL A 14 8.21 13.78 2.62
CA VAL A 14 9.40 14.47 2.11
C VAL A 14 9.74 15.67 3.00
N ASP A 15 11.04 15.87 3.24
CA ASP A 15 11.61 16.91 4.10
C ASP A 15 11.31 16.76 5.60
N GLU A 16 10.59 15.71 6.03
CA GLU A 16 10.41 15.40 7.45
C GLU A 16 11.51 14.46 7.97
N GLN A 17 11.88 14.64 9.24
CA GLN A 17 12.85 13.78 9.91
C GLN A 17 12.15 12.52 10.43
N VAL A 18 12.75 11.36 10.17
CA VAL A 18 12.30 10.07 10.66
C VAL A 18 13.44 9.33 11.37
N THR A 19 13.06 8.42 12.25
CA THR A 19 13.99 7.52 12.95
C THR A 19 13.56 6.09 12.74
N ALA A 20 14.50 5.22 12.39
CA ALA A 20 14.32 3.77 12.37
C ALA A 20 15.32 3.09 13.30
N GLU A 21 14.90 1.99 13.91
CA GLU A 21 15.68 1.20 14.87
C GLU A 21 15.64 -0.28 14.52
N PHE A 22 16.79 -0.94 14.63
CA PHE A 22 16.99 -2.34 14.28
C PHE A 22 17.77 -3.06 15.36
N GLN A 23 17.18 -4.09 15.95
CA GLN A 23 17.85 -4.95 16.91
C GLN A 23 18.45 -6.16 16.19
N LEU A 24 19.74 -6.41 16.39
CA LEU A 24 20.45 -7.57 15.88
C LEU A 24 20.80 -8.49 17.04
N THR A 25 20.40 -9.76 16.92
CA THR A 25 20.66 -10.80 17.92
C THR A 25 21.32 -12.01 17.27
N GLU A 26 21.71 -13.00 18.09
CA GLU A 26 22.39 -14.22 17.63
C GLU A 26 23.62 -13.90 16.76
N LEU A 27 24.36 -12.85 17.12
CA LEU A 27 25.35 -12.15 16.28
C LEU A 27 26.43 -13.06 15.66
N TYR A 28 26.72 -14.18 16.33
CA TYR A 28 27.80 -15.10 15.99
C TYR A 28 27.31 -16.42 15.38
N GLN A 29 26.03 -16.51 15.00
CA GLN A 29 25.47 -17.69 14.35
C GLN A 29 25.24 -17.44 12.86
N ASN A 30 25.21 -18.50 12.05
CA ASN A 30 24.79 -18.48 10.63
C ASN A 30 25.41 -17.33 9.79
N PRO A 31 26.70 -17.42 9.41
CA PRO A 31 27.69 -18.44 9.79
C PRO A 31 28.36 -18.15 11.15
N THR A 32 29.07 -19.13 11.70
CA THR A 32 29.82 -18.96 12.96
C THR A 32 31.02 -18.05 12.75
N LEU A 33 30.93 -16.81 13.23
CA LEU A 33 31.97 -15.79 13.16
C LEU A 33 32.15 -15.17 14.52
N GLU A 34 33.36 -15.18 15.08
CA GLU A 34 33.65 -14.56 16.38
C GLU A 34 33.86 -13.04 16.27
N ARG A 35 34.19 -12.55 15.07
CA ARG A 35 34.39 -11.13 14.77
C ARG A 35 33.93 -10.80 13.35
N TRP A 36 33.24 -9.68 13.20
CA TRP A 36 32.79 -9.15 11.90
C TRP A 36 32.58 -7.63 11.94
N GLN A 37 32.36 -7.02 10.78
CA GLN A 37 32.10 -5.58 10.63
C GLN A 37 30.68 -5.34 10.14
N LEU A 38 29.98 -4.44 10.82
CA LEU A 38 28.68 -3.91 10.43
C LEU A 38 28.87 -2.65 9.60
N SER A 39 28.11 -2.58 8.50
CA SER A 39 27.99 -1.40 7.67
C SER A 39 26.52 -1.17 7.36
N GLY A 40 26.13 0.10 7.18
CA GLY A 40 24.76 0.47 6.83
C GLY A 40 24.73 1.48 5.71
N ARG A 41 23.65 1.46 4.94
CA ARG A 41 23.35 2.48 3.93
C ARG A 41 21.88 2.89 3.96
N THR A 42 21.58 4.12 3.58
CA THR A 42 20.22 4.68 3.54
C THR A 42 20.07 5.66 2.39
N ALA A 43 18.82 5.88 1.95
CA ALA A 43 18.49 6.99 1.05
C ALA A 43 18.04 8.26 1.80
N LEU A 44 17.90 8.21 3.13
CA LEU A 44 17.65 9.40 3.96
C LEU A 44 18.75 10.45 3.74
N GLN A 45 18.41 11.72 3.97
CA GLN A 45 19.33 12.87 3.92
C GLN A 45 19.66 13.33 5.34
N ASP A 46 20.72 14.13 5.51
CA ASP A 46 21.14 14.67 6.81
C ASP A 46 21.23 13.60 7.93
N VAL A 47 21.88 12.49 7.58
CA VAL A 47 21.79 11.24 8.33
C VAL A 47 22.77 11.17 9.49
N THR A 48 22.27 10.67 10.62
CA THR A 48 23.06 10.20 11.76
C THR A 48 22.72 8.74 12.06
N TRP A 49 23.75 7.92 12.21
CA TRP A 49 23.66 6.53 12.66
C TRP A 49 24.22 6.41 14.07
N VAL A 50 23.55 5.63 14.90
CA VAL A 50 24.02 5.24 16.24
C VAL A 50 24.02 3.73 16.31
N VAL A 51 25.17 3.14 16.64
CA VAL A 51 25.33 1.70 16.86
C VAL A 51 25.64 1.49 18.33
N GLU A 52 24.72 0.85 19.05
CA GLU A 52 24.84 0.53 20.47
C GLU A 52 25.09 -0.97 20.66
N TYR A 53 25.93 -1.30 21.64
CA TYR A 53 26.34 -2.67 21.95
C TYR A 53 25.85 -3.03 23.35
N TYR A 54 25.25 -4.20 23.49
CA TYR A 54 24.70 -4.69 24.75
C TYR A 54 25.25 -6.08 25.09
N ASP A 55 25.50 -6.33 26.37
CA ASP A 55 25.90 -7.64 26.89
C ASP A 55 24.70 -8.53 27.24
N GLN A 56 25.00 -9.78 27.63
CA GLN A 56 23.99 -10.79 27.99
C GLN A 56 23.12 -10.44 29.20
N THR A 57 23.47 -9.39 29.95
CA THR A 57 22.67 -8.88 31.08
C THR A 57 21.74 -7.74 30.66
N GLY A 58 21.83 -7.28 29.41
CA GLY A 58 21.12 -6.13 28.88
C GLY A 58 21.82 -4.79 29.21
N ALA A 59 23.06 -4.81 29.69
CA ALA A 59 23.81 -3.58 29.96
C ALA A 59 24.50 -3.07 28.68
N ARG A 60 24.38 -1.77 28.39
CA ARG A 60 25.08 -1.14 27.26
C ARG A 60 26.59 -1.08 27.54
N THR A 61 27.38 -1.71 26.69
CA THR A 61 28.84 -1.80 26.81
C THR A 61 29.57 -0.78 25.94
N GLY A 62 28.93 -0.29 24.87
CA GLY A 62 29.52 0.68 23.96
C GLY A 62 28.51 1.39 23.07
N GLN A 63 28.97 2.45 22.41
CA GLN A 63 28.22 3.22 21.42
C GLN A 63 29.19 3.79 20.38
N GLN A 64 28.79 3.76 19.12
CA GLN A 64 29.48 4.43 18.01
C GLN A 64 28.49 5.29 17.24
N GLU A 65 28.96 6.44 16.75
CA GLU A 65 28.16 7.36 15.96
C GLU A 65 28.82 7.57 14.60
N PHE A 66 27.99 7.57 13.56
CA PHE A 66 28.42 7.80 12.19
C PHE A 66 27.52 8.84 11.53
N SER A 67 28.07 9.59 10.59
CA SER A 67 27.34 10.59 9.82
C SER A 67 27.36 10.24 8.34
N GLY A 68 26.29 10.58 7.64
CA GLY A 68 26.18 10.38 6.19
C GLY A 68 25.34 9.15 5.83
N GLN A 69 25.07 9.02 4.53
CA GLN A 69 24.16 8.01 3.99
C GLN A 69 24.71 6.59 4.07
N GLU A 70 26.00 6.44 4.30
CA GLU A 70 26.66 5.16 4.48
C GLU A 70 27.59 5.23 5.68
N PHE A 71 27.67 4.15 6.44
CA PHE A 71 28.71 3.93 7.44
C PHE A 71 29.35 2.56 7.25
N SER A 72 30.61 2.44 7.66
CA SER A 72 31.31 1.17 7.73
C SER A 72 32.27 1.16 8.92
N GLY A 73 32.66 -0.03 9.35
CA GLY A 73 33.70 -0.22 10.36
C GLY A 73 33.21 -0.38 11.80
N ALA A 74 31.90 -0.51 12.04
CA ALA A 74 31.41 -0.88 13.36
C ALA A 74 31.75 -2.36 13.62
N VAL A 75 32.74 -2.61 14.48
CA VAL A 75 33.19 -3.97 14.79
C VAL A 75 32.26 -4.61 15.80
N VAL A 76 31.92 -5.88 15.58
CA VAL A 76 31.20 -6.74 16.52
C VAL A 76 32.12 -7.92 16.85
N ASP A 77 32.47 -8.08 18.13
CA ASP A 77 33.45 -9.06 18.60
C ASP A 77 32.94 -9.83 19.83
N ALA A 78 32.98 -11.16 19.77
CA ALA A 78 32.57 -12.05 20.84
C ALA A 78 33.44 -11.88 22.11
N ASN A 79 34.71 -11.48 21.95
CA ASN A 79 35.61 -11.24 23.07
C ASN A 79 35.23 -10.02 23.92
N GLU A 80 34.45 -9.10 23.35
CA GLU A 80 33.91 -7.93 24.06
C GLU A 80 32.61 -8.26 24.82
N GLY A 81 32.11 -9.50 24.72
CA GLY A 81 30.91 -9.94 25.42
C GLY A 81 29.61 -9.37 24.85
N THR A 82 29.63 -8.82 23.65
CA THR A 82 28.44 -8.29 22.98
C THR A 82 27.49 -9.46 22.66
N SER A 83 26.24 -9.39 23.09
CA SER A 83 25.19 -10.35 22.71
C SER A 83 24.16 -9.74 21.77
N GLU A 84 24.02 -8.42 21.77
CA GLU A 84 23.03 -7.68 21.01
C GLU A 84 23.62 -6.36 20.49
N VAL A 85 23.20 -5.98 19.29
CA VAL A 85 23.54 -4.69 18.67
C VAL A 85 22.24 -3.98 18.30
N VAL A 86 22.07 -2.73 18.72
CA VAL A 86 20.96 -1.89 18.30
C VAL A 86 21.48 -0.81 17.37
N VAL A 87 20.92 -0.75 16.17
CA VAL A 87 21.26 0.25 15.16
C VAL A 87 20.10 1.23 15.03
N ARG A 88 20.37 2.50 15.23
CA ARG A 88 19.41 3.59 15.02
C ARG A 88 19.88 4.47 13.87
N VAL A 89 19.00 4.76 12.93
CA VAL A 89 19.22 5.72 11.86
C VAL A 89 18.20 6.84 11.98
N THR A 90 18.68 8.08 11.99
CA THR A 90 17.83 9.27 11.95
C THR A 90 18.24 10.11 10.76
N GLY A 91 17.28 10.57 9.98
CA GLY A 91 17.54 11.42 8.82
C GLY A 91 16.25 11.96 8.22
N THR A 92 16.40 12.82 7.23
CA THR A 92 15.33 13.49 6.49
C THR A 92 14.88 12.63 5.31
N VAL A 93 13.56 12.50 5.10
CA VAL A 93 13.01 11.75 3.96
C VAL A 93 13.41 12.42 2.64
N PRO A 94 13.96 11.67 1.67
CA PRO A 94 14.44 12.24 0.42
C PRO A 94 13.27 12.67 -0.49
N PRO A 95 13.50 13.62 -1.42
CA PRO A 95 12.52 13.98 -2.43
C PRO A 95 12.16 12.79 -3.31
N VAL A 96 10.94 12.82 -3.87
CA VAL A 96 10.47 11.83 -4.83
C VAL A 96 11.06 12.13 -6.21
N SER A 97 11.74 11.15 -6.81
CA SER A 97 12.28 11.28 -8.17
C SER A 97 11.25 10.95 -9.26
N GLU A 98 10.40 9.97 -8.99
CA GLU A 98 9.36 9.49 -9.90
C GLU A 98 8.14 9.04 -9.09
N TYR A 99 6.96 9.49 -9.49
CA TYR A 99 5.70 9.13 -8.83
C TYR A 99 5.05 7.94 -9.53
N SER A 100 4.59 6.97 -8.75
CA SER A 100 3.79 5.84 -9.24
C SER A 100 2.63 5.59 -8.28
N TYR A 101 1.44 5.39 -8.83
CA TYR A 101 0.25 5.11 -8.03
C TYR A 101 0.28 3.66 -7.51
N ASP A 102 0.39 2.69 -8.42
CA ASP A 102 0.41 1.25 -8.11
C ASP A 102 1.44 0.52 -9.00
N PRO A 103 2.52 -0.06 -8.41
CA PRO A 103 2.87 0.01 -6.99
C PRO A 103 3.32 1.43 -6.58
N PRO A 104 3.22 1.77 -5.28
CA PRO A 104 3.72 3.05 -4.77
C PRO A 104 5.24 3.16 -4.90
N GLN A 105 5.74 4.37 -5.14
CA GLN A 105 7.19 4.62 -5.10
C GLN A 105 7.76 4.34 -3.69
N GLN A 106 9.00 3.86 -3.62
CA GLN A 106 9.65 3.51 -2.35
C GLN A 106 11.11 3.96 -2.29
N PHE A 107 11.52 4.45 -1.14
CA PHE A 107 12.91 4.76 -0.84
C PHE A 107 13.52 3.76 0.16
N LEU A 108 14.85 3.73 0.24
CA LEU A 108 15.59 2.89 1.17
C LEU A 108 15.67 3.58 2.54
N VAL A 109 15.02 3.02 3.56
CA VAL A 109 15.15 3.52 4.94
C VAL A 109 16.49 3.09 5.51
N ALA A 110 16.82 1.80 5.37
CA ALA A 110 18.11 1.27 5.75
C ALA A 110 18.38 -0.04 5.00
N GLU A 111 19.64 -0.33 4.76
CA GLU A 111 20.12 -1.67 4.52
C GLU A 111 21.33 -1.89 5.42
N LEU A 112 21.31 -2.98 6.18
CA LEU A 112 22.44 -3.39 7.00
C LEU A 112 23.16 -4.53 6.31
N THR A 113 24.49 -4.47 6.33
CA THR A 113 25.36 -5.46 5.73
C THR A 113 26.41 -5.90 6.74
N ARG A 114 26.77 -7.18 6.65
CA ARG A 114 27.80 -7.81 7.47
C ARG A 114 28.98 -8.17 6.58
N GLY A 115 30.17 -7.71 6.93
CA GLY A 115 31.42 -8.01 6.23
C GLY A 115 32.46 -8.67 7.14
N GLN A 116 33.38 -9.42 6.53
CA GLN A 116 34.65 -9.77 7.15
C GLN A 116 35.72 -8.77 6.73
N GLU A 117 36.70 -8.51 7.59
CA GLU A 117 37.83 -7.64 7.26
C GLU A 117 38.57 -8.18 6.02
N GLY A 118 38.59 -7.39 4.94
CA GLY A 118 39.22 -7.77 3.66
C GLY A 118 38.50 -8.90 2.89
N GLY A 119 37.30 -9.29 3.31
CA GLY A 119 36.55 -10.42 2.76
C GLY A 119 35.23 -10.02 2.07
N ALA A 120 34.40 -11.03 1.79
CA ALA A 120 33.06 -10.84 1.23
C ALA A 120 32.10 -10.25 2.28
N SER A 121 31.18 -9.41 1.81
CA SER A 121 30.05 -8.90 2.59
C SER A 121 28.73 -9.53 2.15
N GLY A 122 27.81 -9.71 3.09
CA GLY A 122 26.44 -10.15 2.83
C GLY A 122 25.43 -9.19 3.42
N THR A 123 24.32 -8.98 2.71
CA THR A 123 23.18 -8.22 3.23
C THR A 123 22.57 -8.97 4.41
N VAL A 124 22.33 -8.23 5.49
CA VAL A 124 21.56 -8.69 6.64
C VAL A 124 20.09 -8.59 6.29
N GLU A 125 19.63 -7.37 6.05
CA GLU A 125 18.26 -7.06 5.70
C GLU A 125 18.17 -5.65 5.08
N THR A 126 17.09 -5.44 4.31
CA THR A 126 16.82 -4.22 3.57
C THR A 126 15.39 -3.76 3.91
N TRP A 127 15.26 -2.54 4.41
CA TRP A 127 13.98 -1.91 4.73
C TRP A 127 13.69 -0.78 3.76
N ARG A 128 12.54 -0.85 3.10
CA ARG A 128 12.05 0.17 2.17
C ARG A 128 10.67 0.63 2.61
N THR A 129 10.42 1.91 2.39
CA THR A 129 9.13 2.52 2.73
C THR A 129 8.70 3.51 1.67
N HIS A 130 7.43 3.86 1.68
CA HIS A 130 6.86 4.84 0.77
C HIS A 130 7.22 6.27 1.21
N HIS A 131 7.45 7.17 0.24
CA HIS A 131 7.55 8.61 0.51
C HIS A 131 6.56 9.43 -0.32
N PHE A 132 6.04 10.48 0.31
CA PHE A 132 5.02 11.35 -0.27
C PHE A 132 5.27 12.82 0.06
N THR A 133 4.68 13.68 -0.74
CA THR A 133 4.41 15.07 -0.38
C THR A 133 2.93 15.20 0.00
N SER A 134 2.53 16.25 0.70
CA SER A 134 1.12 16.47 1.04
C SER A 134 0.20 16.52 -0.20
N GLN A 135 0.70 17.03 -1.33
CA GLN A 135 -0.06 17.08 -2.58
C GLN A 135 -0.21 15.70 -3.22
N SER A 136 0.87 14.91 -3.26
CA SER A 136 0.78 13.55 -3.79
C SER A 136 -0.09 12.66 -2.90
N ASP A 137 -0.06 12.84 -1.59
CA ASP A 137 -0.91 12.09 -0.67
C ASP A 137 -2.40 12.39 -0.90
N SER A 138 -2.78 13.67 -1.01
CA SER A 138 -4.16 14.08 -1.37
C SER A 138 -4.62 13.45 -2.69
N ALA A 139 -3.78 13.54 -3.74
CA ALA A 139 -4.10 12.95 -5.03
C ALA A 139 -4.21 11.42 -4.99
N ARG A 140 -3.38 10.74 -4.19
CA ARG A 140 -3.49 9.30 -3.97
C ARG A 140 -4.80 8.94 -3.26
N ALA A 141 -5.17 9.66 -2.21
CA ALA A 141 -6.43 9.43 -1.51
C ALA A 141 -7.65 9.53 -2.45
N ALA A 142 -7.65 10.52 -3.35
CA ALA A 142 -8.70 10.66 -4.37
C ALA A 142 -8.69 9.49 -5.38
N LEU A 143 -7.51 9.02 -5.80
CA LEU A 143 -7.38 7.84 -6.67
C LEU A 143 -7.89 6.57 -5.96
N ASP A 144 -7.59 6.38 -4.68
CA ASP A 144 -8.08 5.24 -3.90
C ASP A 144 -9.60 5.25 -3.78
N GLU A 145 -10.20 6.42 -3.55
CA GLU A 145 -11.66 6.60 -3.54
C GLU A 145 -12.28 6.26 -4.91
N ALA A 146 -11.71 6.80 -6.00
CA ALA A 146 -12.17 6.52 -7.36
C ALA A 146 -12.11 5.02 -7.69
N ARG A 147 -11.02 4.34 -7.27
CA ARG A 147 -10.87 2.91 -7.45
C ARG A 147 -11.93 2.13 -6.68
N ALA A 148 -12.16 2.48 -5.41
CA ALA A 148 -13.20 1.85 -4.61
C ALA A 148 -14.61 2.05 -5.20
N ALA A 149 -14.90 3.23 -5.77
CA ALA A 149 -16.17 3.51 -6.42
C ALA A 149 -16.38 2.70 -7.70
N ILE A 150 -15.33 2.57 -8.53
CA ILE A 150 -15.33 1.72 -9.74
C ILE A 150 -15.59 0.26 -9.36
N ASP A 151 -14.83 -0.29 -8.40
CA ASP A 151 -14.98 -1.66 -7.91
C ASP A 151 -16.39 -1.90 -7.34
N GLY A 152 -16.95 -0.90 -6.64
CA GLY A 152 -18.31 -0.92 -6.13
C GLY A 152 -19.38 -0.93 -7.23
N ALA A 153 -19.20 -0.15 -8.30
CA ALA A 153 -20.10 -0.13 -9.45
C ALA A 153 -20.07 -1.46 -10.21
N GLU A 154 -18.89 -2.04 -10.41
CA GLU A 154 -18.70 -3.35 -11.04
C GLU A 154 -19.37 -4.47 -10.24
N SER A 155 -19.18 -4.45 -8.91
CA SER A 155 -19.83 -5.40 -8.00
C SER A 155 -21.36 -5.30 -8.03
N ALA A 156 -21.91 -4.12 -8.33
CA ALA A 156 -23.34 -3.91 -8.54
C ALA A 156 -23.84 -4.34 -9.94
N GLY A 157 -22.95 -4.85 -10.79
CA GLY A 157 -23.26 -5.28 -12.17
C GLY A 157 -23.29 -4.13 -13.18
N ALA A 158 -22.73 -2.97 -12.84
CA ALA A 158 -22.51 -1.89 -13.79
C ALA A 158 -21.22 -2.13 -14.61
N ALA A 159 -21.11 -1.44 -15.75
CA ALA A 159 -19.88 -1.37 -16.54
C ALA A 159 -19.44 0.11 -16.59
N PRO A 160 -18.65 0.59 -15.62
CA PRO A 160 -18.29 2.00 -15.50
C PRO A 160 -17.15 2.39 -16.45
N THR A 161 -17.39 2.36 -17.77
CA THR A 161 -16.35 2.59 -18.79
C THR A 161 -15.70 3.97 -18.68
N ASP A 162 -16.51 5.00 -18.53
CA ASP A 162 -16.07 6.40 -18.52
C ASP A 162 -15.22 6.65 -17.25
N ALA A 163 -15.66 6.11 -16.11
CA ALA A 163 -14.92 6.17 -14.86
C ALA A 163 -13.53 5.56 -14.97
N ARG A 164 -13.40 4.41 -15.66
CA ARG A 164 -12.08 3.77 -15.87
C ARG A 164 -11.17 4.62 -16.76
N GLU A 165 -11.71 5.31 -17.77
CA GLU A 165 -10.94 6.23 -18.62
C GLU A 165 -10.48 7.47 -17.84
N SER A 166 -11.37 8.06 -17.04
CA SER A 166 -11.06 9.15 -16.12
C SER A 166 -10.00 8.74 -15.09
N PHE A 167 -10.11 7.55 -14.51
CA PHE A 167 -9.13 7.00 -13.56
C PHE A 167 -7.75 6.75 -14.19
N ALA A 168 -7.71 6.22 -15.41
CA ALA A 168 -6.46 6.04 -16.16
C ALA A 168 -5.79 7.40 -16.41
N SER A 169 -6.56 8.39 -16.83
CA SER A 169 -6.09 9.77 -17.02
C SER A 169 -5.59 10.40 -15.71
N ALA A 170 -6.27 10.13 -14.59
CA ALA A 170 -5.87 10.59 -13.27
C ALA A 170 -4.53 9.98 -12.84
N THR A 171 -4.35 8.67 -13.08
CA THR A 171 -3.10 7.96 -12.81
C THR A 171 -1.94 8.53 -13.64
N ASP A 172 -2.18 8.84 -14.91
CA ASP A 172 -1.17 9.47 -15.76
C ASP A 172 -0.84 10.89 -15.30
N ALA A 173 -1.83 11.68 -14.88
CA ALA A 173 -1.60 12.99 -14.28
C ALA A 173 -0.74 12.89 -13.00
N TYR A 174 -1.02 11.91 -12.13
CA TYR A 174 -0.26 11.65 -10.90
C TYR A 174 1.22 11.34 -11.19
N ARG A 175 1.48 10.46 -12.17
CA ARG A 175 2.85 10.10 -12.59
C ARG A 175 3.64 11.28 -13.15
N ASN A 176 2.95 12.25 -13.73
CA ASN A 176 3.53 13.49 -14.27
C ASN A 176 3.51 14.65 -13.26
N GLU A 177 3.36 14.35 -11.97
CA GLU A 177 3.38 15.35 -10.87
C GLU A 177 2.29 16.42 -10.97
N ASN A 178 1.24 16.15 -11.74
CA ASN A 178 0.11 17.07 -11.89
C ASN A 178 -1.01 16.69 -10.91
N PHE A 179 -0.71 16.80 -9.61
CA PHE A 179 -1.56 16.31 -8.52
C PHE A 179 -2.95 16.96 -8.52
N ASP A 180 -3.05 18.26 -8.74
CA ASP A 180 -4.34 18.97 -8.84
C ASP A 180 -5.22 18.44 -10.00
N ASN A 181 -4.59 18.05 -11.11
CA ASN A 181 -5.32 17.44 -12.23
C ASN A 181 -5.66 15.98 -11.95
N ALA A 182 -4.76 15.23 -11.29
CA ALA A 182 -5.02 13.88 -10.85
C ALA A 182 -6.23 13.82 -9.92
N GLU A 183 -6.30 14.71 -8.91
CA GLU A 183 -7.42 14.81 -7.98
C GLU A 183 -8.74 15.09 -8.71
N ARG A 184 -8.78 16.11 -9.58
CA ARG A 184 -9.99 16.45 -10.36
C ARG A 184 -10.46 15.32 -11.28
N LEU A 185 -9.52 14.58 -11.89
CA LEU A 185 -9.85 13.44 -12.75
C LEU A 185 -10.31 12.24 -11.93
N ALA A 186 -9.73 12.01 -10.75
CA ALA A 186 -10.15 10.97 -9.83
C ALA A 186 -11.56 11.24 -9.29
N THR A 187 -11.86 12.48 -8.85
CA THR A 187 -13.23 12.86 -8.45
C THR A 187 -14.23 12.64 -9.58
N ARG A 188 -13.88 12.99 -10.82
CA ARG A 188 -14.73 12.69 -12.00
C ARG A 188 -14.95 11.19 -12.15
N ALA A 189 -13.92 10.37 -12.00
CA ALA A 189 -14.03 8.92 -12.07
C ALA A 189 -14.98 8.38 -10.98
N THR A 190 -14.91 8.91 -9.76
CA THR A 190 -15.85 8.61 -8.67
C THR A 190 -17.29 8.93 -9.10
N ASP A 191 -17.56 10.16 -9.55
CA ASP A 191 -18.90 10.59 -9.97
C ASP A 191 -19.48 9.73 -11.11
N GLU A 192 -18.65 9.37 -12.08
CA GLU A 192 -19.00 8.52 -13.22
C GLU A 192 -19.30 7.08 -12.77
N ALA A 193 -18.52 6.53 -11.84
CA ALA A 193 -18.73 5.21 -11.29
C ALA A 193 -20.04 5.13 -10.47
N GLU A 194 -20.29 6.13 -9.63
CA GLU A 194 -21.54 6.24 -8.87
C GLU A 194 -22.76 6.37 -9.80
N SER A 195 -22.64 7.18 -10.85
CA SER A 195 -23.67 7.33 -11.87
C SER A 195 -23.96 6.01 -12.60
N ALA A 196 -22.90 5.26 -12.98
CA ALA A 196 -23.03 3.95 -13.61
C ALA A 196 -23.71 2.94 -12.68
N ARG A 197 -23.34 2.93 -11.39
CA ARG A 197 -23.95 2.10 -10.35
C ARG A 197 -25.44 2.42 -10.19
N ALA A 198 -25.81 3.67 -10.01
CA ALA A 198 -27.21 4.09 -9.88
C ALA A 198 -28.04 3.72 -11.12
N GLY A 199 -27.46 3.84 -12.32
CA GLY A 199 -28.08 3.39 -13.57
C GLY A 199 -28.33 1.89 -13.63
N ALA A 200 -27.37 1.07 -13.15
CA ALA A 200 -27.53 -0.38 -13.05
C ALA A 200 -28.63 -0.76 -12.04
N GLU A 201 -28.65 -0.14 -10.87
CA GLU A 201 -29.68 -0.36 -9.85
C GLU A 201 -31.08 0.00 -10.37
N ARG A 202 -31.23 1.13 -11.07
CA ARG A 202 -32.51 1.54 -11.65
C ARG A 202 -33.02 0.56 -12.72
N ARG A 203 -32.13 0.09 -13.61
CA ARG A 203 -32.47 -0.95 -14.61
C ARG A 203 -32.93 -2.24 -13.94
N ARG A 204 -32.24 -2.66 -12.87
CA ARG A 204 -32.60 -3.84 -12.08
C ARG A 204 -34.01 -3.70 -11.50
N THR A 205 -34.32 -2.57 -10.86
CA THR A 205 -35.65 -2.31 -10.29
C THR A 205 -36.75 -2.29 -11.35
N LEU A 206 -36.50 -1.71 -12.53
CA LEU A 206 -37.47 -1.69 -13.63
C LEU A 206 -37.72 -3.09 -14.21
N LEU A 207 -36.68 -3.92 -14.36
CA LEU A 207 -36.82 -5.28 -14.85
C LEU A 207 -37.64 -6.16 -13.89
N PHE A 208 -37.35 -6.10 -12.59
CA PHE A 208 -38.09 -6.89 -11.59
C PHE A 208 -39.48 -6.31 -11.28
N GLY A 209 -39.64 -4.98 -11.27
CA GLY A 209 -40.95 -4.33 -11.13
C GLY A 209 -41.85 -4.57 -12.34
N GLY A 210 -41.29 -4.51 -13.56
CA GLY A 210 -42.02 -4.78 -14.80
C GLY A 210 -42.44 -6.24 -14.97
N ALA A 211 -41.57 -7.19 -14.58
CA ALA A 211 -41.90 -8.62 -14.61
C ALA A 211 -43.04 -8.98 -13.65
N GLY A 212 -43.10 -8.37 -12.47
CA GLY A 212 -44.20 -8.57 -11.51
C GLY A 212 -45.55 -8.07 -12.05
N VAL A 213 -45.57 -6.91 -12.70
CA VAL A 213 -46.78 -6.34 -13.32
C VAL A 213 -47.24 -7.16 -14.52
N LEU A 214 -46.32 -7.61 -15.38
CA LEU A 214 -46.65 -8.48 -16.52
C LEU A 214 -47.18 -9.84 -16.08
N ALA A 215 -46.58 -10.46 -15.06
CA ALA A 215 -47.08 -11.72 -14.50
C ALA A 215 -48.50 -11.55 -13.93
N LEU A 216 -48.77 -10.47 -13.20
CA LEU A 216 -50.12 -10.16 -12.70
C LEU A 216 -51.11 -9.89 -13.83
N ALA A 217 -50.71 -9.17 -14.88
CA ALA A 217 -51.56 -8.91 -16.04
C ALA A 217 -51.89 -10.20 -16.82
N VAL A 218 -50.93 -11.13 -16.96
CA VAL A 218 -51.16 -12.45 -17.57
C VAL A 218 -52.07 -13.32 -16.69
N LEU A 219 -51.92 -13.27 -15.37
CA LEU A 219 -52.81 -14.01 -14.45
C LEU A 219 -54.25 -13.48 -14.50
N VAL A 220 -54.43 -12.16 -14.47
CA VAL A 220 -55.76 -11.53 -14.56
C VAL A 220 -56.38 -11.72 -15.94
N GLY A 221 -55.60 -11.53 -17.02
CA GLY A 221 -56.06 -11.72 -18.40
C GLY A 221 -56.36 -13.19 -18.73
N GLY A 222 -55.53 -14.12 -18.24
CA GLY A 222 -55.72 -15.56 -18.40
C GLY A 222 -56.96 -16.09 -17.66
N ALA A 223 -57.23 -15.59 -16.45
CA ALA A 223 -58.44 -15.93 -15.71
C ALA A 223 -59.72 -15.43 -16.41
N TRP A 224 -59.68 -14.21 -16.97
CA TRP A 224 -60.81 -13.64 -17.72
C TRP A 224 -61.07 -14.38 -19.03
N TYR A 225 -60.00 -14.72 -19.78
CA TYR A 225 -60.11 -15.49 -21.01
C TYR A 225 -60.64 -16.91 -20.77
N TRP A 226 -60.14 -17.62 -19.75
CA TRP A 226 -60.63 -18.96 -19.41
C TRP A 226 -62.10 -18.95 -18.96
N ARG A 227 -62.53 -17.92 -18.22
CA ARG A 227 -63.94 -17.74 -17.85
C ARG A 227 -64.82 -17.43 -19.06
N SER A 228 -64.34 -16.63 -20.01
CA SER A 228 -65.09 -16.30 -21.23
C SER A 228 -65.32 -17.50 -22.17
N GLN A 229 -64.57 -18.59 -22.01
CA GLN A 229 -64.75 -19.85 -22.74
C GLN A 229 -65.72 -20.83 -22.07
N GLN A 230 -66.14 -20.59 -20.84
CA GLN A 230 -67.19 -21.39 -20.17
C GLN A 230 -68.61 -20.92 -20.53
N ASP A 231 -68.79 -19.69 -21.01
CA ASP A 231 -70.11 -19.13 -21.31
C ASP A 231 -70.62 -19.43 -22.74
N SER A 232 -69.84 -20.12 -23.58
CA SER A 232 -70.22 -20.44 -24.98
C SER A 232 -70.62 -21.90 -25.21
N TYR A 233 -70.96 -22.65 -24.16
CA TYR A 233 -71.45 -24.03 -24.26
C TYR A 233 -72.74 -24.22 -23.44
N ASP A 234 -73.77 -23.42 -23.72
CA ASP A 234 -75.15 -23.91 -23.54
C ASP A 234 -76.15 -23.08 -24.36
N GLU A 235 -76.60 -23.70 -25.45
CA GLU A 235 -77.88 -23.61 -26.17
C GLU A 235 -77.54 -24.10 -27.59
N LEU A 236 -77.99 -25.27 -28.06
CA LEU A 236 -79.38 -25.71 -28.09
C LEU A 236 -79.45 -27.26 -28.07
N ALA A 237 -80.19 -27.79 -27.08
CA ALA A 237 -80.96 -29.02 -27.20
C ALA A 237 -82.39 -28.66 -27.64
#